data_AF-A0A7S4B1A4-F1
#
_entry.id   AF-A0A7S4B1A4-F1
#
_cell.length_a   1.000
_cell.length_b   1.000
_cell.length_c   1.000
_cell.angle_alpha   90.00
_cell.angle_beta   90.00
_cell.angle_gamma   90.00
#
_symmetry.space_group_name_H-M   'P 1'
#
loop_
_entity.id
_entity.type
_entity.pdbx_description
1 polymer ?
#
loop_
_entity_poly.entity_id
_entity_poly.type
_entity_poly.pdbx_seq_one_letter_code
_entity_poly.pdbx_strand_id
1 'polypeptide(L)'
;RGVADGADGMSLSAARAAAAALAATPAVAKAQGVLHSSSTPEKNGRRFLLWNLTGMVLTRDENTYNAIEVDFNDAEAHRTMRLTDHYGFSMAALDDAAVMFASATNHGNPSTIVYRPLVSWAPNSDWQ
;
A
#
# COMPACT_ATOMS: atom_id res chain seq x y z
N ARG A 1 -28.84 -3.03 71.91
CA ARG A 1 -27.70 -3.88 71.51
C ARG A 1 -27.69 -3.86 69.98
N GLY A 2 -26.55 -3.55 69.37
CA GLY A 2 -26.40 -2.89 68.07
C GLY A 2 -27.16 -3.48 66.88
N VAL A 3 -27.64 -2.56 66.06
CA VAL A 3 -28.02 -2.73 64.65
C VAL A 3 -26.73 -2.67 63.82
N ALA A 4 -26.51 -3.65 62.95
CA ALA A 4 -25.71 -3.54 61.72
C ALA A 4 -25.91 -4.80 60.88
N ASP A 5 -27.04 -4.86 60.16
CA ASP A 5 -27.16 -5.72 58.98
C ASP A 5 -26.36 -5.03 57.86
N GLY A 6 -25.05 -5.29 57.83
CA GLY A 6 -24.12 -4.73 56.85
C GLY A 6 -24.16 -5.51 55.55
N ALA A 7 -25.29 -5.45 54.84
CA ALA A 7 -25.46 -6.05 53.52
C ALA A 7 -26.08 -5.05 52.52
N ASP A 8 -25.62 -3.80 52.56
CA ASP A 8 -25.88 -2.84 51.49
C ASP A 8 -24.82 -3.11 50.40
N GLY A 9 -25.16 -3.84 49.35
CA GLY A 9 -26.09 -3.33 48.35
C GLY A 9 -25.26 -2.54 47.35
N MET A 10 -24.72 -3.23 46.35
CA MET A 10 -24.01 -2.61 45.23
C MET A 10 -24.88 -1.45 44.73
N SER A 11 -24.39 -0.21 44.84
CA SER A 11 -25.20 0.95 44.47
C SER A 11 -25.65 0.81 43.01
N LEU A 12 -26.87 1.23 42.68
CA LEU A 12 -27.39 1.14 41.31
C LEU A 12 -26.46 1.82 40.29
N SER A 13 -25.68 2.83 40.71
CA SER A 13 -24.65 3.45 39.87
C SER A 13 -23.42 2.56 39.70
N ALA A 14 -22.96 1.88 40.75
CA ALA A 14 -21.85 0.93 40.69
C ALA A 14 -22.23 -0.34 39.89
N ALA A 15 -23.46 -0.81 40.04
CA ALA A 15 -24.02 -1.91 39.24
C ALA A 15 -24.17 -1.52 37.76
N ARG A 16 -24.66 -0.29 37.45
CA ARG A 16 -24.68 0.24 36.08
C ARG A 16 -23.27 0.42 35.50
N ALA A 17 -22.32 0.89 36.30
CA ALA A 17 -20.94 1.09 35.86
C ALA A 17 -20.25 -0.26 35.56
N ALA A 18 -20.44 -1.26 36.41
CA ALA A 18 -19.95 -2.61 36.19
C ALA A 18 -20.61 -3.26 34.95
N ALA A 19 -21.93 -3.11 34.80
CA ALA A 19 -22.65 -3.60 33.62
C ALA A 19 -22.22 -2.87 32.33
N ALA A 20 -21.96 -1.56 32.39
CA ALA A 20 -21.44 -0.80 31.25
C ALA A 20 -19.99 -1.19 30.90
N ALA A 21 -19.16 -1.49 31.89
CA ALA A 21 -17.80 -1.99 31.69
C ALA A 21 -17.78 -3.42 31.10
N LEU A 22 -18.73 -4.27 31.51
CA LEU A 22 -18.93 -5.61 30.93
C LEU A 22 -19.56 -5.56 29.52
N ALA A 23 -20.33 -4.52 29.21
CA ALA A 23 -20.92 -4.29 27.89
C ALA A 23 -19.99 -3.56 26.90
N ALA A 24 -18.83 -3.07 27.36
CA ALA A 24 -17.85 -2.41 26.52
C ALA A 24 -17.04 -3.46 25.73
N THR A 25 -17.66 -4.05 24.71
CA THR A 25 -16.95 -4.85 23.71
C THR A 25 -15.90 -3.96 23.04
N PRO A 26 -14.61 -4.31 23.00
CA PRO A 26 -13.62 -3.50 22.30
C PRO A 26 -14.04 -3.38 20.83
N ALA A 27 -14.20 -2.16 20.36
CA ALA A 27 -14.54 -1.91 18.96
C ALA A 27 -13.48 -2.58 18.08
N VAL A 28 -13.89 -3.54 17.24
CA VAL A 28 -12.98 -4.23 16.33
C VAL A 28 -12.52 -3.22 15.29
N ALA A 29 -11.23 -2.87 15.33
CA ALA A 29 -10.64 -1.97 14.36
C ALA A 29 -10.71 -2.59 12.95
N LYS A 30 -11.12 -1.79 11.96
CA LYS A 30 -11.10 -2.21 10.56
C LYS A 30 -9.67 -2.58 10.17
N ALA A 31 -9.49 -3.72 9.51
CA ALA A 31 -8.19 -4.11 8.97
C ALA A 31 -7.67 -3.03 8.01
N GLN A 32 -6.40 -2.66 8.17
CA GLN A 32 -5.72 -1.77 7.24
C GLN A 32 -5.70 -2.37 5.83
N GLY A 33 -5.84 -1.52 4.82
CA GLY A 33 -5.71 -1.94 3.42
C GLY A 33 -4.28 -2.38 3.08
N VAL A 34 -4.07 -2.80 1.84
CA VAL A 34 -2.72 -3.09 1.34
C VAL A 34 -1.87 -1.84 1.45
N LEU A 35 -0.68 -1.99 2.03
CA LEU A 35 0.32 -0.94 2.15
C LEU A 35 1.52 -1.33 1.28
N HIS A 36 1.91 -0.44 0.37
CA HIS A 36 3.18 -0.54 -0.32
C HIS A 36 4.11 0.52 0.26
N SER A 37 5.22 0.07 0.84
CA SER A 37 6.25 0.96 1.38
C SER A 37 6.68 1.95 0.31
N SER A 38 6.76 3.22 0.68
CA SER A 38 7.15 4.32 -0.20
C SER A 38 6.26 4.58 -1.42
N SER A 39 5.02 4.08 -1.43
CA SER A 39 4.00 4.48 -2.40
C SER A 39 3.14 5.61 -1.86
N THR A 40 2.50 6.37 -2.76
CA THR A 40 1.49 7.36 -2.38
C THR A 40 0.10 6.95 -2.87
N PRO A 41 -0.97 7.33 -2.15
CA PRO A 41 -2.32 7.30 -2.71
C PRO A 41 -2.39 8.13 -3.99
N GLU A 42 -3.33 7.77 -4.86
CA GLU A 42 -3.56 8.49 -6.10
C GLU A 42 -4.22 9.84 -5.87
N LYS A 43 -3.69 10.88 -6.53
CA LYS A 43 -4.25 12.23 -6.50
C LYS A 43 -4.11 12.87 -7.88
N ASN A 44 -5.23 13.32 -8.45
CA ASN A 44 -5.29 13.98 -9.76
C ASN A 44 -4.66 13.14 -10.90
N GLY A 45 -4.93 11.84 -10.93
CA GLY A 45 -4.40 10.93 -11.94
C GLY A 45 -2.88 10.77 -11.87
N ARG A 46 -2.26 10.98 -10.72
CA ARG A 46 -0.82 10.78 -10.49
C ARG A 46 -0.57 10.15 -9.13
N ARG A 47 0.46 9.31 -9.05
CA ARG A 47 1.02 8.79 -7.79
C ARG A 47 2.44 8.31 -7.98
N PHE A 48 3.16 8.24 -6.88
CA PHE A 48 4.37 7.44 -6.79
C PHE A 48 4.00 5.99 -6.49
N LEU A 49 4.45 5.07 -7.34
CA LEU A 49 4.39 3.64 -7.05
C LEU A 49 5.46 3.25 -6.04
N LEU A 50 6.60 3.93 -6.07
CA LEU A 50 7.77 3.72 -5.23
C LEU A 50 8.63 4.99 -5.19
N TRP A 51 9.23 5.28 -4.04
CA TRP A 51 10.40 6.16 -3.93
C TRP A 51 11.40 5.55 -2.93
N ASN A 52 12.62 5.23 -3.38
CA ASN A 52 13.70 4.72 -2.53
C ASN A 52 15.03 5.46 -2.80
N LEU A 53 16.14 4.90 -2.30
CA LEU A 53 17.47 5.51 -2.46
C LEU A 53 18.04 5.39 -3.88
N THR A 54 17.57 4.43 -4.68
CA THR A 54 17.94 4.27 -6.09
C THR A 54 17.22 5.28 -6.97
N GLY A 55 15.92 5.51 -6.72
CA GLY A 55 15.13 6.43 -7.53
C GLY A 55 13.64 6.44 -7.17
N MET A 56 12.83 6.89 -8.12
CA MET A 56 11.39 6.99 -7.99
C MET A 56 10.68 6.43 -9.22
N VAL A 57 9.48 5.91 -8.99
CA VAL A 57 8.57 5.44 -10.04
C VAL A 57 7.28 6.24 -9.94
N LEU A 58 7.04 7.10 -10.91
CA LEU A 58 5.83 7.88 -11.06
C LEU A 58 4.91 7.18 -12.07
N THR A 59 3.62 7.10 -11.74
CA THR A 59 2.58 6.77 -12.71
C THR A 59 1.64 7.95 -12.89
N ARG A 60 1.19 8.14 -14.12
CA ARG A 60 0.22 9.15 -14.53
C ARG A 60 -0.86 8.51 -15.39
N ASP A 61 -2.11 8.75 -15.03
CA ASP A 61 -3.27 8.34 -15.81
C ASP A 61 -3.43 9.24 -17.05
N GLU A 62 -3.44 8.62 -18.24
CA GLU A 62 -3.72 9.23 -19.54
C GLU A 62 -5.06 8.73 -20.12
N ASN A 63 -5.98 8.32 -19.24
CA ASN A 63 -7.34 7.79 -19.47
C ASN A 63 -7.40 6.42 -20.16
N THR A 64 -6.54 6.19 -21.17
CA THR A 64 -6.52 4.94 -21.95
C THR A 64 -5.42 3.98 -21.46
N TYR A 65 -4.38 4.55 -20.87
CA TYR A 65 -3.22 3.85 -20.34
C TYR A 65 -2.60 4.69 -19.24
N ASN A 66 -1.72 4.09 -18.44
CA ASN A 66 -0.88 4.84 -17.53
C ASN A 66 0.48 5.10 -18.16
N ALA A 67 0.96 6.34 -18.10
CA ALA A 67 2.33 6.67 -18.40
C ALA A 67 3.18 6.47 -17.15
N ILE A 68 4.16 5.57 -17.24
CA ILE A 68 5.11 5.32 -16.16
C ILE A 68 6.45 5.97 -16.49
N GLU A 69 7.01 6.64 -15.49
CA GLU A 69 8.29 7.30 -15.52
C GLU A 69 9.14 6.81 -14.33
N VAL A 70 10.31 6.28 -14.65
CA VAL A 70 11.31 5.82 -13.69
C VAL A 70 12.49 6.76 -13.74
N ASP A 71 12.66 7.54 -12.68
CA ASP A 71 13.76 8.47 -12.51
C ASP A 71 14.76 7.94 -11.49
N PHE A 72 16.04 8.01 -11.84
CA PHE A 72 17.15 7.57 -11.00
C PHE A 72 17.76 8.76 -10.27
N ASN A 73 18.12 8.56 -9.00
CA ASN A 73 18.79 9.60 -8.22
C ASN A 73 20.21 9.86 -8.77
N ASP A 74 20.87 8.82 -9.29
CA ASP A 74 22.11 8.93 -10.05
C ASP A 74 21.82 8.81 -11.55
N ALA A 75 21.72 9.95 -12.21
CA ALA A 75 21.45 10.04 -13.65
C ALA A 75 22.67 9.66 -14.52
N GLU A 76 23.87 9.54 -13.94
CA GLU A 76 25.06 9.05 -14.65
C GLU A 76 25.03 7.52 -14.73
N ALA A 77 24.56 6.84 -13.67
CA ALA A 77 24.41 5.39 -13.64
C ALA A 77 23.32 4.89 -14.58
N HIS A 78 22.12 5.47 -14.50
CA HIS A 78 20.97 5.07 -15.33
C HIS A 78 20.18 6.28 -15.83
N ARG A 79 19.81 6.23 -17.11
CA ARG A 79 18.93 7.25 -17.72
C ARG A 79 17.49 6.99 -17.33
N THR A 80 16.71 8.06 -17.20
CA THR A 80 15.25 7.99 -17.03
C THR A 80 14.62 7.03 -18.05
N MET A 81 13.80 6.11 -17.56
CA MET A 81 13.03 5.19 -18.38
C MET A 81 11.56 5.59 -18.40
N ARG A 82 10.93 5.54 -19.58
CA ARG A 82 9.50 5.79 -19.74
C ARG A 82 8.85 4.62 -20.44
N LEU A 83 7.67 4.23 -19.99
CA LEU A 83 6.91 3.14 -20.59
C LEU A 83 5.40 3.38 -20.49
N THR A 84 4.67 2.77 -21.42
CA THR A 84 3.22 2.77 -21.46
C THR A 84 2.70 1.53 -20.77
N ASP A 85 1.86 1.70 -19.76
CA ASP A 85 1.23 0.65 -18.98
C ASP A 85 -0.25 0.48 -19.36
N HIS A 86 -0.57 -0.69 -19.91
CA HIS A 86 -1.94 -1.12 -20.22
C HIS A 86 -2.52 -2.10 -19.18
N TYR A 87 -1.70 -2.54 -18.22
CA TYR A 87 -2.09 -3.50 -17.18
C TYR A 87 -2.65 -2.82 -15.93
N GLY A 88 -2.31 -1.55 -15.71
CA GLY A 88 -2.69 -0.80 -14.51
C GLY A 88 -1.82 -1.21 -13.33
N PHE A 89 -0.50 -1.07 -13.47
CA PHE A 89 0.46 -1.40 -12.42
C PHE A 89 0.17 -0.60 -11.15
N SER A 90 -0.01 -1.33 -10.06
CA SER A 90 -0.30 -0.79 -8.74
C SER A 90 0.87 -0.90 -7.78
N MET A 91 1.90 -1.65 -8.16
CA MET A 91 3.09 -1.96 -7.37
C MET A 91 4.35 -1.81 -8.23
N ALA A 92 5.43 -1.35 -7.61
CA ALA A 92 6.74 -1.32 -8.23
C ALA A 92 7.85 -1.64 -7.22
N ALA A 93 8.97 -2.17 -7.72
CA ALA A 93 10.22 -2.31 -7.00
C ALA A 93 11.36 -1.86 -7.91
N LEU A 94 12.32 -1.11 -7.36
CA LEU A 94 13.45 -0.56 -8.10
C LEU A 94 14.73 -0.89 -7.36
N ASP A 95 15.70 -1.38 -8.10
CA ASP A 95 17.06 -1.67 -7.66
C ASP A 95 18.04 -1.25 -8.76
N ASP A 96 19.34 -1.35 -8.51
CA ASP A 96 20.39 -0.97 -9.45
C ASP A 96 20.48 -1.93 -10.65
N ALA A 97 19.94 -3.15 -10.52
CA ALA A 97 19.94 -4.14 -11.61
C ALA A 97 18.70 -4.05 -12.51
N ALA A 98 17.54 -3.76 -11.93
CA ALA A 98 16.25 -3.90 -12.60
C ALA A 98 15.14 -3.08 -11.94
N VAL A 99 14.07 -2.88 -12.70
CA VAL A 99 12.79 -2.43 -12.19
C VAL A 99 11.74 -3.49 -12.44
N MET A 100 10.88 -3.69 -11.44
CA MET A 100 9.76 -4.61 -11.49
C MET A 100 8.45 -3.86 -11.28
N PHE A 101 7.42 -4.30 -11.98
CA PHE A 101 6.06 -3.79 -11.85
C PHE A 101 5.10 -4.94 -11.60
N ALA A 102 4.04 -4.69 -10.86
CA ALA A 102 2.97 -5.66 -10.70
C ALA A 102 1.59 -5.00 -10.70
N SER A 103 0.62 -5.71 -11.28
CA SER A 103 -0.78 -5.32 -11.31
C SER A 103 -1.63 -6.39 -10.63
N ALA A 104 -2.68 -5.96 -9.94
CA ALA A 104 -3.75 -6.85 -9.54
C ALA A 104 -4.60 -7.20 -10.77
N THR A 105 -5.37 -8.29 -10.70
CA THR A 105 -6.36 -8.63 -11.72
C THR A 105 -7.31 -7.45 -11.93
N ASN A 106 -7.50 -7.04 -13.19
CA ASN A 106 -8.28 -5.87 -13.54
C ASN A 106 -9.01 -6.04 -14.87
N HIS A 107 -10.34 -5.81 -14.90
CA HIS A 107 -11.18 -5.73 -16.11
C HIS A 107 -10.84 -6.69 -17.27
N GLY A 108 -10.55 -7.96 -16.96
CA GLY A 108 -10.23 -9.00 -17.96
C GLY A 108 -8.74 -9.30 -18.12
N ASN A 109 -7.86 -8.47 -17.55
CA ASN A 109 -6.44 -8.76 -17.43
C ASN A 109 -6.17 -9.59 -16.16
N PRO A 110 -5.38 -10.68 -16.24
CA PRO A 110 -4.91 -11.39 -15.05
C PRO A 110 -3.97 -10.49 -14.24
N SER A 111 -3.70 -10.89 -12.99
CA SER A 111 -2.60 -10.29 -12.23
C SER A 111 -1.28 -10.62 -12.94
N THR A 112 -0.49 -9.58 -13.21
CA THR A 112 0.73 -9.68 -14.01
C THR A 112 1.90 -9.09 -13.24
N ILE A 113 3.09 -9.68 -13.40
CA ILE A 113 4.36 -9.13 -12.91
C ILE A 113 5.26 -8.93 -14.12
N VAL A 114 5.88 -7.77 -14.24
CA VAL A 114 6.80 -7.45 -15.33
C VAL A 114 8.16 -7.12 -14.75
N TYR A 115 9.20 -7.75 -15.29
CA TYR A 115 10.59 -7.49 -14.95
C TYR A 115 11.30 -6.82 -16.12
N ARG A 116 11.97 -5.70 -15.86
CA ARG A 116 12.76 -4.98 -16.85
C ARG A 116 14.17 -4.72 -16.32
N PRO A 117 15.19 -5.41 -16.85
CA PRO A 117 16.57 -5.14 -16.45
C PRO A 117 17.01 -3.76 -16.92
N LEU A 118 17.76 -3.04 -16.09
CA LEU A 118 18.37 -1.75 -16.45
C LEU A 118 19.63 -1.93 -17.31
N VAL A 119 20.33 -3.05 -17.09
CA VAL A 119 21.48 -3.47 -17.87
C VAL A 119 21.30 -4.94 -18.23
N SER A 120 21.48 -5.29 -19.50
CA SER A 120 21.57 -6.68 -19.94
C SER A 120 22.63 -6.85 -21.01
N TRP A 121 23.29 -8.01 -20.98
CA TRP A 121 24.23 -8.44 -22.02
C TRP A 121 23.51 -9.01 -23.25
N ALA A 122 22.25 -9.41 -23.11
CA ALA A 122 21.43 -9.97 -24.18
C ALA A 122 20.26 -9.03 -24.53
N PRO A 123 19.88 -8.94 -25.82
CA PRO A 123 18.63 -8.30 -26.19
C PRO A 123 17.44 -9.07 -25.59
N ASN A 124 16.31 -8.38 -25.36
CA ASN A 124 15.03 -8.96 -24.92
C ASN A 124 15.12 -9.74 -23.60
N SER A 125 15.80 -9.16 -22.61
CA SER A 125 15.91 -9.75 -21.27
C SER A 125 14.76 -9.35 -20.33
N ASP A 126 13.79 -8.59 -20.84
CA ASP A 126 12.53 -8.34 -20.16
C ASP A 126 11.59 -9.55 -20.24
N TRP A 127 10.80 -9.75 -19.19
CA TRP A 127 9.81 -10.82 -19.12
C TRP A 127 8.57 -10.37 -18.35
N GLN A 128 7.45 -11.05 -18.62
CA GLN A 128 6.13 -10.81 -18.04
C GLN A 128 5.40 -12.13 -17.77
#